data_AF-A0A5B8LQ52-F1
#
_entry.id   AF-A0A5B8LQ52-F1
#
_cell.length_a   1.000
_cell.length_b   1.000
_cell.length_c   1.000
_cell.angle_alpha   90.00
_cell.angle_beta   90.00
_cell.angle_gamma   90.00
#
_symmetry.space_group_name_H-M   'P 1'
#
loop_
_entity.id
_entity.type
_entity.pdbx_description
1 polymer ?
#
loop_
_entity_poly.entity_id
_entity_poly.type
_entity_poly.pdbx_seq_one_letter_code
_entity_poly.pdbx_strand_id
1 'polypeptide(L)'
;MNSTSNSAPIDRRSSLSCLIHVLGILREHQTEMSIQTAQLFLTIAQHPGLLPRDVSPLSGMTQATTSRHLKTLVSTDPVEGGLGLVVKQYAVDNPRRHALHLSRAGRVLAERLVKAHQGAERTTGKVAVTRARKGYRVVTRQAVPPSQWEGWRGALN
;
A
#
# COMPACT_ATOMS: atom_id res chain seq x y z
N MET A 1 33.60 -5.93 14.78
CA MET A 1 32.64 -4.85 15.11
C MET A 1 31.25 -5.44 14.91
N ASN A 2 30.60 -5.87 16.00
CA ASN A 2 29.32 -6.57 15.93
C ASN A 2 28.18 -5.58 16.19
N SER A 3 27.47 -5.19 15.14
CA SER A 3 26.24 -4.42 15.24
C SER A 3 25.12 -5.34 15.69
N THR A 4 24.87 -5.40 17.00
CA THR A 4 23.64 -5.98 17.56
C THR A 4 22.46 -5.08 17.16
N SER A 5 21.77 -5.46 16.08
CA SER A 5 20.46 -4.88 15.75
C SER A 5 19.49 -5.22 16.88
N ASN A 6 19.19 -4.22 17.71
CA ASN A 6 18.15 -4.24 18.73
C ASN A 6 16.78 -4.24 18.04
N SER A 7 16.36 -5.36 17.46
CA SER A 7 14.98 -5.55 17.01
C SER A 7 14.13 -5.94 18.21
N ALA A 8 13.16 -5.11 18.55
CA ALA A 8 12.15 -5.43 19.55
C ALA A 8 11.51 -6.80 19.21
N PRO A 9 11.12 -7.60 20.22
CA PRO A 9 10.47 -8.87 19.97
C PRO A 9 9.17 -8.62 19.20
N ILE A 10 9.16 -9.00 17.92
CA ILE A 10 7.96 -8.96 17.10
C ILE A 10 6.96 -9.92 17.76
N ASP A 11 5.86 -9.37 18.27
CA ASP A 11 4.75 -10.21 18.73
C ASP A 11 4.16 -10.92 17.50
N ARG A 12 4.62 -12.16 17.30
CA ARG A 12 4.26 -12.99 16.15
C ARG A 12 2.74 -13.10 15.97
N ARG A 13 1.97 -13.12 17.07
CA ARG A 13 0.50 -13.19 16.97
C ARG A 13 -0.07 -11.90 16.40
N SER A 14 0.38 -10.75 16.89
CA SER A 14 -0.03 -9.43 16.39
C SER A 14 0.33 -9.23 14.91
N SER A 15 1.53 -9.63 14.48
CA SER A 15 1.95 -9.55 13.08
C SER A 15 1.14 -10.47 12.16
N LEU A 16 0.85 -11.70 12.58
CA LEU A 16 -0.01 -12.61 11.81
C LEU A 16 -1.45 -12.09 11.72
N SER A 17 -2.00 -11.53 12.79
CA SER A 17 -3.32 -10.88 12.77
C SER A 17 -3.35 -9.69 11.81
N CYS A 18 -2.28 -8.89 11.75
CA CYS A 18 -2.13 -7.82 10.76
C CYS A 18 -2.17 -8.36 9.33
N LEU A 19 -1.40 -9.41 9.03
CA LEU A 19 -1.37 -10.01 7.68
C LEU A 19 -2.74 -10.58 7.28
N ILE A 20 -3.43 -11.27 8.20
CA ILE A 20 -4.79 -11.78 7.95
C ILE A 20 -5.75 -10.63 7.65
N HIS A 21 -5.64 -9.51 8.37
CA HIS A 21 -6.48 -8.33 8.12
C HIS A 21 -6.21 -7.71 6.75
N VAL A 22 -4.93 -7.56 6.37
CA VAL A 22 -4.52 -7.07 5.04
C VAL A 22 -5.05 -7.98 3.92
N LEU A 23 -4.92 -9.30 4.07
CA LEU A 23 -5.47 -10.26 3.11
C LEU A 23 -7.00 -10.19 3.07
N GLY A 24 -7.66 -9.95 4.20
CA GLY A 24 -9.10 -9.71 4.29
C GLY A 24 -9.54 -8.52 3.44
N ILE A 25 -8.82 -7.39 3.51
CA ILE A 25 -9.12 -6.18 2.71
C ILE A 25 -8.95 -6.45 1.21
N LEU A 26 -7.91 -7.19 0.81
CA LEU A 26 -7.71 -7.58 -0.59
C LEU A 26 -8.87 -8.45 -1.08
N ARG A 27 -9.29 -9.43 -0.26
CA ARG A 27 -10.42 -10.33 -0.56
C ARG A 27 -11.75 -9.60 -0.64
N GLU A 28 -12.00 -8.61 0.22
CA GLU A 28 -13.20 -7.76 0.16
C GLU A 28 -13.29 -6.96 -1.14
N HIS A 29 -12.14 -6.52 -1.67
CA HIS A 29 -12.12 -5.73 -2.89
C HIS A 29 -12.39 -6.58 -4.13
N GLN A 30 -11.77 -7.77 -4.20
CA GLN A 30 -12.11 -8.77 -5.20
C GLN A 30 -11.80 -10.16 -4.65
N THR A 31 -12.84 -10.99 -4.54
CA THR A 31 -12.74 -12.35 -3.98
C THR A 31 -11.75 -13.24 -4.74
N GLU A 32 -11.63 -13.05 -6.05
CA GLU A 32 -10.81 -13.86 -6.96
C GLU A 32 -9.44 -13.25 -7.29
N MET A 33 -8.97 -12.24 -6.54
CA MET A 33 -7.65 -11.66 -6.79
C MET A 33 -6.55 -12.65 -6.42
N SER A 34 -5.77 -13.11 -7.43
CA SER A 34 -4.62 -13.97 -7.16
C SER A 34 -3.54 -13.24 -6.36
N ILE A 35 -2.78 -13.97 -5.54
CA ILE A 35 -1.66 -13.40 -4.76
C ILE A 35 -0.63 -12.73 -5.67
N GLN A 36 -0.38 -13.29 -6.85
CA GLN A 36 0.54 -12.70 -7.83
C GLN A 36 0.00 -11.36 -8.38
N THR A 37 -1.31 -11.26 -8.62
CA THR A 37 -1.94 -10.00 -9.04
C THR A 37 -1.85 -8.96 -7.93
N ALA A 38 -2.09 -9.35 -6.67
CA ALA A 38 -1.96 -8.47 -5.51
C ALA A 38 -0.52 -7.99 -5.31
N GLN A 39 0.46 -8.89 -5.45
CA GLN A 39 1.88 -8.54 -5.39
C GLN A 39 2.23 -7.52 -6.49
N LEU A 40 1.80 -7.77 -7.73
CA LEU A 40 2.04 -6.86 -8.86
C LEU A 40 1.42 -5.48 -8.62
N PHE A 41 0.20 -5.43 -8.09
CA PHE A 41 -0.47 -4.19 -7.68
C PHE A 41 0.35 -3.43 -6.64
N LEU A 42 0.83 -4.11 -5.59
CA LEU A 42 1.66 -3.50 -4.55
C LEU A 42 2.99 -3.00 -5.10
N THR A 43 3.63 -3.73 -6.02
CA THR A 43 4.86 -3.27 -6.71
C THR A 43 4.61 -1.97 -7.47
N ILE A 44 3.51 -1.87 -8.23
CA ILE A 44 3.14 -0.63 -8.95
C ILE A 44 2.80 0.50 -7.96
N ALA A 45 2.13 0.18 -6.85
CA ALA A 45 1.81 1.16 -5.81
C ALA A 45 3.06 1.75 -5.14
N GLN A 46 4.11 0.94 -4.93
CA GLN A 46 5.39 1.36 -4.36
C GLN A 46 6.23 2.20 -5.34
N HIS A 47 6.03 2.00 -6.64
CA HIS A 47 6.81 2.62 -7.71
C HIS A 47 5.88 3.24 -8.78
N PRO A 48 5.19 4.36 -8.47
CA PRO A 48 4.35 5.01 -9.45
C PRO A 48 5.19 5.54 -10.63
N GLY A 49 4.69 5.38 -11.85
CA GLY A 49 5.39 5.81 -13.06
C GLY A 49 6.24 4.73 -13.74
N LEU A 50 6.27 3.50 -13.21
CA LEU A 50 6.97 2.39 -13.86
C LEU A 50 6.46 2.13 -15.27
N LEU A 51 7.35 1.78 -16.19
CA LEU A 51 6.96 1.28 -17.49
C LEU A 51 6.67 -0.22 -17.39
N PRO A 52 5.76 -0.79 -18.22
CA PRO A 52 5.42 -2.22 -18.18
C PRO A 52 6.62 -3.17 -18.23
N ARG A 53 7.68 -2.81 -18.97
CA ARG A 53 8.92 -3.59 -19.07
C ARG A 53 9.73 -3.64 -17.78
N ASP A 54 9.61 -2.62 -16.94
CA ASP A 54 10.38 -2.49 -15.69
C ASP A 54 9.69 -3.24 -14.54
N VAL A 55 8.41 -3.61 -14.70
CA VAL A 55 7.63 -4.27 -13.64
C VAL A 55 8.05 -5.73 -13.45
N SER A 56 8.31 -6.46 -14.53
CA SER A 56 8.71 -7.88 -14.50
C SER A 56 9.94 -8.14 -13.62
N PRO A 57 11.08 -7.41 -13.77
CA PRO A 57 12.23 -7.61 -12.90
C PRO A 57 11.96 -7.23 -11.44
N LEU A 58 11.10 -6.23 -11.17
CA LEU A 58 10.77 -5.80 -9.81
C LEU A 58 9.81 -6.77 -9.11
N SER A 59 8.89 -7.39 -9.84
CA SER A 59 7.94 -8.36 -9.28
C SER A 59 8.52 -9.77 -9.18
N GLY A 60 9.69 -10.03 -9.77
CA GLY A 60 10.29 -11.37 -9.83
C GLY A 60 9.49 -12.36 -10.70
N MET A 61 8.67 -11.84 -11.62
CA MET A 61 7.79 -12.65 -12.49
C MET A 61 8.29 -12.60 -13.92
N THR A 62 7.96 -13.62 -14.72
CA THR A 62 8.23 -13.59 -16.17
C THR A 62 7.41 -12.49 -16.85
N GLN A 63 7.91 -11.96 -17.97
CA GLN A 63 7.19 -10.95 -18.74
C GLN A 63 5.77 -11.39 -19.15
N ALA A 64 5.60 -12.66 -19.53
CA ALA A 64 4.29 -13.20 -19.91
C ALA A 64 3.31 -13.20 -18.72
N THR A 65 3.77 -13.64 -17.55
CA THR A 65 3.00 -13.61 -16.29
C THR A 65 2.65 -12.18 -15.89
N THR A 66 3.63 -11.27 -15.93
CA THR A 66 3.43 -9.84 -15.64
C THR A 66 2.42 -9.22 -16.59
N SER A 67 2.51 -9.51 -17.89
CA SER A 67 1.57 -8.97 -18.90
C SER A 67 0.13 -9.41 -18.63
N ARG A 68 -0.08 -10.69 -18.32
CA ARG A 68 -1.40 -11.24 -18.00
C ARG A 68 -2.02 -10.55 -16.78
N HIS A 69 -1.28 -10.50 -15.66
CA HIS A 69 -1.76 -9.85 -14.44
C HIS A 69 -1.92 -8.34 -14.59
N LEU A 70 -1.07 -7.70 -15.38
CA LEU A 70 -1.20 -6.28 -15.69
C LEU A 70 -2.45 -6.00 -16.53
N LYS A 71 -2.82 -6.88 -17.47
CA LYS A 71 -4.09 -6.77 -18.22
C LYS A 71 -5.27 -6.79 -17.24
N THR A 72 -5.28 -7.74 -16.30
CA THR A 72 -6.30 -7.84 -15.25
C THR A 72 -6.38 -6.58 -14.39
N LEU A 73 -5.24 -6.01 -13.97
CA LEU A 73 -5.20 -4.79 -13.15
C LEU A 73 -5.66 -3.52 -13.88
N VAL A 74 -5.44 -3.46 -15.19
CA VAL A 74 -5.77 -2.28 -16.02
C VAL A 74 -7.19 -2.35 -16.56
N SER A 75 -7.67 -3.54 -16.93
CA SER A 75 -9.01 -3.71 -17.48
C SER A 75 -10.07 -3.26 -16.48
N THR A 76 -11.06 -2.52 -16.95
CA THR A 76 -12.26 -2.16 -16.17
C THR A 76 -13.44 -3.07 -16.48
N ASP A 77 -13.27 -4.02 -17.41
CA ASP A 77 -14.34 -4.94 -17.80
C ASP A 77 -14.46 -6.08 -16.75
N PRO A 78 -15.55 -6.14 -15.97
CA PRO A 78 -15.73 -7.16 -14.97
C PRO A 78 -15.92 -8.56 -15.57
N VAL A 79 -16.39 -8.68 -16.83
CA VAL A 79 -16.60 -9.97 -17.51
C VAL A 79 -15.26 -10.63 -17.83
N GLU A 80 -14.23 -9.84 -18.16
CA GLU A 80 -12.86 -10.33 -18.35
C GLU A 80 -12.08 -10.46 -17.03
N GLY A 81 -12.72 -10.24 -15.88
CA GLY A 81 -12.06 -10.22 -14.57
C GLY A 81 -11.20 -8.98 -14.34
N GLY A 82 -11.48 -7.88 -15.03
CA GLY A 82 -10.80 -6.60 -14.87
C GLY A 82 -11.03 -5.97 -13.49
N LEU A 83 -9.97 -5.41 -12.91
CA LEU A 83 -9.99 -4.82 -11.57
C LEU A 83 -10.01 -3.28 -11.59
N GLY A 84 -9.62 -2.65 -12.69
CA GLY A 84 -9.59 -1.18 -12.82
C GLY A 84 -8.73 -0.48 -11.76
N LEU A 85 -7.72 -1.15 -11.22
CA LEU A 85 -6.87 -0.66 -10.12
C LEU A 85 -5.67 0.15 -10.62
N VAL A 86 -5.27 -0.06 -11.87
CA VAL A 86 -4.11 0.57 -12.50
C VAL A 86 -4.57 1.25 -13.79
N VAL A 87 -3.96 2.38 -14.10
CA VAL A 87 -4.15 3.10 -15.37
C VAL A 87 -2.82 3.26 -16.09
N LYS A 88 -2.88 3.20 -17.42
CA LYS A 88 -1.75 3.54 -18.31
C LYS A 88 -1.88 5.01 -18.67
N GLN A 89 -0.91 5.83 -18.26
CA GLN A 89 -0.83 7.23 -18.65
C GLN A 89 0.26 7.39 -19.70
N TYR A 90 -0.02 8.21 -20.72
CA TYR A 90 0.98 8.56 -21.73
C TYR A 90 2.03 9.47 -21.10
N ALA A 91 3.30 9.14 -21.31
CA ALA A 91 4.38 10.06 -20.97
C ALA A 91 4.33 11.27 -21.93
N VAL A 92 4.43 12.48 -21.39
CA VAL A 92 4.31 13.75 -22.16
C VAL A 92 5.39 13.85 -23.23
N ASP A 93 6.56 13.28 -22.97
CA ASP A 93 7.73 13.25 -23.86
C ASP A 93 7.64 12.15 -24.94
N ASN A 94 6.86 11.10 -24.72
CA ASN A 94 6.75 9.99 -25.66
C ASN A 94 5.43 9.23 -25.52
N PRO A 95 4.45 9.44 -26.44
CA PRO A 95 3.17 8.76 -26.39
C PRO A 95 3.25 7.24 -26.68
N ARG A 96 4.41 6.71 -27.07
CA ARG A 96 4.65 5.25 -27.15
C ARG A 96 5.08 4.65 -25.82
N ARG A 97 5.38 5.49 -24.82
CA ARG A 97 5.73 5.06 -23.46
C ARG A 97 4.52 5.27 -22.56
N HIS A 98 3.99 4.16 -22.07
CA HIS A 98 2.92 4.18 -21.09
C HIS A 98 3.51 3.97 -19.69
N ALA A 99 3.40 4.98 -18.84
CA ALA A 99 3.71 4.86 -17.43
C ALA A 99 2.50 4.29 -16.68
N LEU A 100 2.77 3.43 -15.70
CA LEU A 100 1.75 2.79 -14.87
C LEU A 100 1.52 3.61 -13.61
N HIS A 101 0.26 3.93 -13.35
CA HIS A 101 -0.16 4.65 -12.15
C HIS A 101 -1.37 3.96 -11.53
N LEU A 102 -1.56 4.11 -10.23
CA LEU A 102 -2.79 3.66 -9.59
C LEU A 102 -3.97 4.49 -10.11
N SER A 103 -5.08 3.81 -10.38
CA SER A 103 -6.38 4.47 -10.61
C SER A 103 -6.88 5.12 -9.31
N ARG A 104 -8.00 5.84 -9.36
CA ARG A 104 -8.66 6.33 -8.13
C ARG A 104 -9.01 5.18 -7.19
N ALA A 105 -9.55 4.08 -7.72
CA ALA A 105 -9.88 2.89 -6.94
C ALA A 105 -8.61 2.23 -6.36
N GLY A 106 -7.54 2.13 -7.17
CA GLY A 106 -6.23 1.63 -6.73
C GLY A 106 -5.64 2.42 -5.58
N ARG A 107 -5.69 3.75 -5.63
CA ARG A 107 -5.19 4.60 -4.53
C ARG A 107 -5.98 4.38 -3.25
N VAL A 108 -7.31 4.34 -3.33
CA VAL A 108 -8.18 4.08 -2.18
C VAL A 108 -7.86 2.72 -1.55
N LEU A 109 -7.68 1.67 -2.37
CA LEU A 109 -7.31 0.35 -1.87
C LEU A 109 -5.92 0.37 -1.20
N ALA A 110 -4.91 0.95 -1.85
CA ALA A 110 -3.57 1.06 -1.30
C ALA A 110 -3.56 1.81 0.05
N GLU A 111 -4.29 2.90 0.17
CA GLU A 111 -4.45 3.64 1.42
C GLU A 111 -5.11 2.81 2.53
N ARG A 112 -6.14 2.00 2.19
CA ARG A 112 -6.77 1.08 3.16
C ARG A 112 -5.76 0.05 3.68
N LEU A 113 -4.94 -0.52 2.80
CA LEU A 113 -3.92 -1.50 3.18
C LEU A 113 -2.84 -0.88 4.09
N VAL A 114 -2.39 0.34 3.78
CA VAL A 114 -1.42 1.07 4.61
C VAL A 114 -2.00 1.38 5.99
N LYS A 115 -3.26 1.86 6.06
CA LYS A 115 -3.93 2.13 7.34
C LYS A 115 -4.11 0.87 8.18
N ALA A 116 -4.45 -0.25 7.55
CA ALA A 116 -4.58 -1.55 8.22
C ALA A 116 -3.24 -1.99 8.84
N HIS A 117 -2.14 -1.84 8.09
CA HIS A 117 -0.81 -2.14 8.61
C HIS A 117 -0.42 -1.21 9.78
N GLN A 118 -0.62 0.10 9.65
CA GLN A 118 -0.30 1.07 10.71
C GLN A 118 -1.20 0.93 11.96
N GLY A 119 -2.45 0.51 11.79
CA GLY A 119 -3.37 0.24 12.90
C GLY A 119 -2.92 -0.94 13.76
N ALA A 120 -2.29 -1.94 13.16
CA ALA A 120 -1.67 -3.05 13.88
C ALA A 120 -0.48 -2.58 14.73
N GLU A 121 0.43 -1.79 14.15
CA GLU A 121 1.60 -1.24 14.85
C GLU A 121 1.22 -0.40 16.09
N ARG A 122 0.11 0.36 16.01
CA ARG A 122 -0.42 1.15 17.15
C ARG A 122 -0.96 0.27 18.28
N THR A 123 -1.40 -0.94 17.97
CA THR A 123 -1.88 -1.92 18.96
C THR A 123 -0.68 -2.59 19.64
N THR A 124 0.36 -2.91 18.88
CA THR A 124 1.62 -3.49 19.38
C THR A 124 2.38 -2.50 20.29
N GLY A 125 2.39 -1.21 19.95
CA GLY A 125 3.05 -0.16 20.76
C GLY A 125 2.33 0.22 22.05
N LYS A 126 1.05 -0.18 22.25
CA LYS A 126 0.27 0.14 23.46
C LYS A 126 0.30 -0.93 24.54
N VAL A 127 0.86 -2.11 24.29
CA VAL A 127 1.08 -3.13 25.33
C VAL A 127 2.45 -2.92 26.00
N ALA A 128 2.77 -1.67 26.31
CA ALA A 128 3.84 -1.36 27.25
C ALA A 128 3.24 -1.36 28.66
N VAL A 129 3.64 -2.36 29.43
CA VAL A 129 3.32 -2.64 30.83
C VAL A 129 3.18 -1.36 31.67
N THR A 130 1.95 -0.98 32.04
CA THR A 130 1.72 -0.08 33.18
C THR A 130 1.47 -0.92 34.43
N ARG A 131 2.57 -1.34 35.06
CA ARG A 131 2.58 -1.65 36.50
C ARG A 131 3.29 -0.50 37.20
N ALA A 132 2.60 0.60 37.50
CA ALA A 132 3.08 1.61 38.45
C ALA A 132 1.98 2.57 38.92
N ARG A 133 1.55 2.35 40.16
CA ARG A 133 1.29 3.31 41.26
C ARG A 133 0.70 4.70 40.95
N LYS A 134 -0.48 4.92 41.57
CA LYS A 134 -0.93 6.11 42.31
C LYS A 134 -0.26 7.45 41.94
N GLY A 135 -0.99 8.30 41.20
CA GLY A 135 -1.01 9.72 41.56
C GLY A 135 -0.59 10.79 40.55
N TYR A 136 -0.47 10.55 39.23
CA TYR A 136 -0.22 11.66 38.30
C TYR A 136 -1.10 11.63 37.04
N ARG A 137 -1.66 12.80 36.73
CA ARG A 137 -2.62 13.07 35.64
C ARG A 137 -1.82 13.45 34.39
N VAL A 138 -1.82 12.60 33.37
CA VAL A 138 -1.11 12.88 32.11
C VAL A 138 -2.02 13.72 31.20
N VAL A 139 -1.59 14.95 30.93
CA VAL A 139 -2.22 15.84 29.93
C VAL A 139 -1.69 15.45 28.55
N THR A 140 -2.56 14.95 27.67
CA THR A 140 -2.22 14.67 26.28
C THR A 140 -2.21 15.97 25.47
N ARG A 141 -1.06 16.33 24.88
CA ARG A 141 -1.00 17.41 23.88
C ARG A 141 -1.77 16.96 22.62
N GLN A 142 -2.70 17.81 22.21
CA GLN A 142 -3.55 17.67 21.03
C GLN A 142 -2.70 17.76 19.76
N ALA A 143 -2.91 16.86 18.81
CA ALA A 143 -2.33 16.95 17.46
C ALA A 143 -2.97 18.12 16.71
N VAL A 144 -2.16 18.86 15.96
CA VAL A 144 -2.55 20.09 15.24
C VAL A 144 -3.60 19.79 14.16
N PRO A 145 -4.70 20.55 14.07
CA PRO A 145 -5.78 20.32 13.11
C PRO A 145 -5.40 20.72 11.66
N PRO A 146 -6.17 20.25 10.66
CA PRO A 146 -5.83 20.29 9.23
C PRO A 146 -5.75 21.68 8.57
N SER A 147 -5.92 22.77 9.32
CA SER A 147 -5.87 24.14 8.80
C SER A 147 -4.48 24.65 8.43
N GLN A 148 -3.42 23.85 8.68
CA GLN A 148 -2.03 24.19 8.32
C GLN A 148 -1.52 23.55 7.00
N TRP A 149 -2.42 23.04 6.15
CA TRP A 149 -2.06 22.41 4.86
C TRP A 149 -2.07 23.38 3.67
N GLU A 150 -2.10 24.70 3.91
CA GLU A 150 -1.98 25.70 2.85
C GLU A 150 -0.52 25.86 2.41
N GLY A 151 -0.13 25.09 1.39
CA GLY A 151 1.20 25.23 0.77
C GLY A 151 1.34 24.76 -0.68
N TRP A 152 0.29 24.21 -1.32
CA TRP A 152 0.39 23.64 -2.68
C TRP A 152 -0.67 24.17 -3.65
N ARG A 153 -1.04 25.45 -3.54
CA ARG A 153 -1.71 26.20 -4.62
C ARG A 153 -0.71 27.12 -5.30
N GLY A 154 -0.13 26.64 -6.40
CA GLY A 154 0.73 27.46 -7.25
C GLY A 154 1.52 26.65 -8.27
N ALA A 155 0.84 26.09 -9.28
CA ALA A 155 1.38 25.81 -10.62
C ALA A 155 0.34 25.04 -11.46
N LEU A 156 -0.77 25.69 -11.77
CA LEU A 156 -1.54 25.38 -12.98
C LEU A 156 -1.85 26.72 -13.63
N ASN A 157 -1.02 27.09 -14.60
CA ASN A 157 -1.39 27.90 -15.74
C ASN A 157 -0.82 27.19 -16.96
#